data_AF-A0A7M3ZYI9-F1
#
_entry.id   AF-A0A7M3ZYI9-F1
#
_cell.length_a   1.000
_cell.length_b   1.000
_cell.length_c   1.000
_cell.angle_alpha   90.00
_cell.angle_beta   90.00
_cell.angle_gamma   90.00
#
_symmetry.space_group_name_H-M   'P 1'
#
loop_
_entity.id
_entity.type
_entity.pdbx_description
1 polymer ?
#
loop_
_entity_poly.entity_id
_entity_poly.type
_entity_poly.pdbx_seq_one_letter_code
_entity_poly.pdbx_strand_id
1 'polypeptide(L)'
;MGWLGLDDTDSLAGGCTTKAFYDLLNHLPDDVVAGEPRLVRLWPFARRRTRGNAAVSVELTCTNEAALMAHLDAWWDDRLSHLAGAVLASSISDREQHPTSPGMVWFSTKPSEELYWRAVKEEVRLNDLPEATRHWGGHGRIGATAAVAWPGRTCTWEAIAWRSESARGPRLIDSEALLVVDATEGVVFSRDPRKGTGLVAPRGLSPVLFGIRATSNTVAATACDALLAAEGTEPNVGQAVFRTNQASGDHLDAPLRLCVESVEIHPQRKHARIQTDGPPILSYVEGGPVNRLARWLQPKDVVLVQGLIDDNGCLHAERMMVESWSSRVHERPSCPACNVKLKSMGSNQGLRCPSCKERSEDRWVPVACTPPFSSWVEPPIDARRHLSRPLAWDEHGPG
;
A
#
# COMPACT_ATOMS: atom_id res chain seq x y z
N MET A 1 8.03 -30.97 -8.80
CA MET A 1 7.44 -29.60 -8.71
C MET A 1 7.93 -28.99 -7.41
N GLY A 2 8.21 -27.69 -7.40
CA GLY A 2 8.63 -26.97 -6.20
C GLY A 2 8.54 -25.46 -6.41
N TRP A 3 8.91 -24.70 -5.39
CA TRP A 3 8.73 -23.26 -5.36
C TRP A 3 10.06 -22.54 -5.18
N LEU A 4 10.33 -21.59 -6.06
CA LEU A 4 11.49 -20.71 -6.01
C LEU A 4 11.05 -19.33 -5.53
N GLY A 5 11.78 -18.74 -4.59
CA GLY A 5 11.59 -17.37 -4.13
C GLY A 5 12.88 -16.56 -4.19
N LEU A 6 12.77 -15.26 -4.43
CA LEU A 6 13.89 -14.30 -4.45
C LEU A 6 13.46 -12.97 -3.84
N ASP A 7 14.34 -12.33 -3.09
CA ASP A 7 14.15 -10.97 -2.57
C ASP A 7 15.48 -10.26 -2.29
N ASP A 8 15.38 -8.96 -2.04
CA ASP A 8 16.44 -8.06 -1.58
C ASP A 8 17.64 -8.02 -2.54
N THR A 9 17.35 -7.94 -3.85
CA THR A 9 18.39 -7.79 -4.89
C THR A 9 18.48 -6.35 -5.42
N ASP A 10 17.69 -5.43 -4.86
CA ASP A 10 17.67 -4.02 -5.23
C ASP A 10 18.26 -3.12 -4.14
N SER A 11 18.84 -2.00 -4.58
CA SER A 11 19.45 -1.00 -3.72
C SER A 11 19.10 0.41 -4.20
N LEU A 12 19.40 1.42 -3.37
CA LEU A 12 19.31 2.82 -3.81
C LEU A 12 20.28 3.16 -4.96
N ALA A 13 21.30 2.33 -5.19
CA ALA A 13 22.25 2.48 -6.29
C ALA A 13 21.74 1.95 -7.64
N GLY A 14 20.63 1.20 -7.64
CA GLY A 14 20.13 0.49 -8.81
C GLY A 14 19.79 -0.97 -8.46
N GLY A 15 19.43 -1.74 -9.48
CA GLY A 15 18.92 -3.10 -9.32
C GLY A 15 17.39 -3.14 -9.19
N CYS A 16 16.83 -4.33 -9.36
CA CYS A 16 15.39 -4.57 -9.22
C CYS A 16 15.13 -6.08 -9.05
N THR A 17 14.52 -6.45 -7.92
CA THR A 17 14.15 -7.84 -7.60
C THR A 17 13.33 -8.50 -8.71
N THR A 18 12.38 -7.77 -9.31
CA THR A 18 11.57 -8.32 -10.41
C THR A 18 12.37 -8.53 -11.70
N LYS A 19 13.36 -7.67 -11.99
CA LYS A 19 14.24 -7.83 -13.16
C LYS A 19 15.22 -8.98 -12.97
N ALA A 20 15.87 -9.06 -11.81
CA ALA A 20 16.78 -10.16 -11.47
C ALA A 20 16.07 -11.52 -11.57
N PHE A 21 14.81 -11.58 -11.10
CA PHE A 21 13.98 -12.76 -11.22
C PHE A 21 13.59 -13.07 -12.66
N TYR A 22 13.16 -12.08 -13.44
CA TYR A 22 12.89 -12.26 -14.86
C TYR A 22 14.11 -12.80 -15.63
N ASP A 23 15.31 -12.27 -15.35
CA ASP A 23 16.54 -12.75 -15.97
C ASP A 23 16.84 -14.20 -15.58
N LEU A 24 16.66 -14.57 -14.31
CA LEU A 24 16.78 -15.95 -13.85
C LEU A 24 15.80 -16.88 -14.57
N LEU A 25 14.52 -16.51 -14.67
CA LEU A 25 13.50 -17.34 -15.32
C LEU A 25 13.80 -17.60 -16.80
N ASN A 26 14.39 -16.63 -17.52
CA ASN A 26 14.77 -16.78 -18.92
C ASN A 26 16.05 -17.62 -19.14
N HIS A 27 16.78 -17.94 -18.08
CA HIS A 27 17.98 -18.76 -18.15
C HIS A 27 17.81 -20.13 -17.48
N LEU A 28 16.59 -20.47 -17.05
CA LEU A 28 16.31 -21.80 -16.53
C LEU A 28 16.61 -22.88 -17.58
N PRO A 29 17.02 -24.09 -17.15
CA PRO A 29 17.21 -25.22 -18.06
C PRO A 29 15.94 -25.52 -18.87
N ASP A 30 16.09 -26.01 -20.12
CA ASP A 30 14.98 -26.26 -21.05
C ASP A 30 13.92 -27.25 -20.52
N ASP A 31 14.28 -28.15 -19.59
CA ASP A 31 13.37 -29.12 -18.97
C ASP A 31 12.58 -28.55 -17.78
N VAL A 32 12.81 -27.28 -17.44
CA VAL A 32 12.18 -26.59 -16.32
C VAL A 32 11.10 -25.64 -16.82
N VAL A 33 9.86 -25.92 -16.46
CA VAL A 33 8.71 -25.09 -16.79
C VAL A 33 8.36 -24.19 -15.62
N ALA A 34 8.40 -22.88 -15.84
CA ALA A 34 7.95 -21.88 -14.88
C ALA A 34 6.44 -21.65 -14.98
N GLY A 35 5.76 -21.67 -13.83
CA GLY A 35 4.37 -21.26 -13.69
C GLY A 35 4.20 -19.73 -13.69
N GLU A 36 3.06 -19.27 -13.17
CA GLU A 36 2.78 -17.82 -13.07
C GLU A 36 3.69 -17.16 -12.01
N PRO A 37 4.55 -16.20 -12.40
CA PRO A 37 5.40 -15.50 -11.45
C PRO A 37 4.58 -14.60 -10.54
N ARG A 38 5.03 -14.45 -9.30
CA ARG A 38 4.34 -13.74 -8.23
C ARG A 38 5.15 -12.57 -7.74
N LEU A 39 4.48 -11.47 -7.41
CA LEU A 39 5.06 -10.28 -6.77
C LEU A 39 4.30 -10.02 -5.47
N VAL A 40 4.96 -10.23 -4.34
CA VAL A 40 4.34 -10.22 -3.02
C VAL A 40 4.91 -9.09 -2.18
N ARG A 41 4.04 -8.12 -1.85
CA ARG A 41 4.34 -7.01 -0.95
C ARG A 41 4.24 -7.46 0.49
N LEU A 42 5.20 -7.05 1.31
CA LEU A 42 5.31 -7.44 2.71
C LEU A 42 5.07 -6.24 3.64
N TRP A 43 5.19 -6.46 4.95
CA TRP A 43 4.83 -5.47 5.96
C TRP A 43 5.50 -4.12 5.71
N PRO A 44 4.74 -3.04 5.50
CA PRO A 44 5.32 -1.75 5.10
C PRO A 44 6.29 -1.15 6.11
N PHE A 45 6.27 -1.56 7.39
CA PHE A 45 7.16 -1.04 8.42
C PHE A 45 8.44 -1.85 8.64
N ALA A 46 8.65 -2.92 7.86
CA ALA A 46 9.82 -3.79 8.04
C ALA A 46 11.14 -2.99 8.01
N ARG A 47 12.02 -3.30 8.99
CA ARG A 47 13.23 -2.51 9.26
C ARG A 47 14.18 -2.49 8.07
N ARG A 48 14.47 -3.67 7.51
CA ARG A 48 15.37 -3.89 6.37
C ARG A 48 14.68 -3.86 4.99
N ARG A 49 13.55 -3.17 4.85
CA ARG A 49 12.82 -3.17 3.58
C ARG A 49 13.54 -2.45 2.44
N THR A 50 13.49 -3.04 1.26
CA THR A 50 13.79 -2.38 -0.02
C THR A 50 12.69 -1.39 -0.40
N ARG A 51 12.86 -0.67 -1.53
CA ARG A 51 11.85 0.31 -1.97
C ARG A 51 10.56 -0.42 -2.38
N GLY A 52 9.54 -0.28 -1.53
CA GLY A 52 8.24 -0.90 -1.75
C GLY A 52 8.10 -2.32 -1.18
N ASN A 53 9.12 -2.84 -0.49
CA ASN A 53 9.13 -4.10 0.25
C ASN A 53 8.44 -5.27 -0.48
N ALA A 54 9.01 -5.71 -1.60
CA ALA A 54 8.39 -6.71 -2.47
C ALA A 54 9.37 -7.83 -2.79
N ALA A 55 8.91 -9.07 -2.54
CA ALA A 55 9.59 -10.28 -2.92
C ALA A 55 8.89 -10.95 -4.10
N VAL A 56 9.56 -11.89 -4.76
CA VAL A 56 9.01 -12.61 -5.91
C VAL A 56 9.12 -14.12 -5.72
N SER A 57 8.21 -14.86 -6.34
CA SER A 57 8.26 -16.32 -6.35
C SER A 57 7.61 -16.92 -7.59
N VAL A 58 7.89 -18.19 -7.86
CA VAL A 58 7.26 -18.95 -8.94
C VAL A 58 7.23 -20.43 -8.59
N GLU A 59 6.24 -21.16 -9.10
CA GLU A 59 6.25 -22.62 -9.12
C GLU A 59 7.06 -23.11 -10.31
N LEU A 60 7.98 -24.04 -10.08
CA LEU A 60 8.75 -24.70 -11.13
C LEU A 60 8.39 -26.18 -11.20
N THR A 61 8.14 -26.65 -12.42
CA THR A 61 8.04 -28.08 -12.72
C THR A 61 9.32 -28.50 -13.43
N CYS A 62 10.01 -29.49 -12.87
CA CYS A 62 11.26 -30.01 -13.41
C CYS A 62 11.29 -31.53 -13.31
N THR A 63 12.02 -32.17 -14.20
CA THR A 63 12.22 -33.63 -14.19
C THR A 63 13.43 -34.05 -13.35
N ASN A 64 14.42 -33.16 -13.24
CA ASN A 64 15.65 -33.38 -12.49
C ASN A 64 15.93 -32.23 -11.51
N GLU A 65 15.46 -32.38 -10.27
CA GLU A 65 15.65 -31.38 -9.22
C GLU A 65 17.14 -31.14 -8.91
N ALA A 66 17.99 -32.16 -8.98
CA ALA A 66 19.42 -32.02 -8.72
C ALA A 66 20.12 -31.13 -9.78
N ALA A 67 19.75 -31.28 -11.06
CA ALA A 67 20.25 -30.41 -12.13
C ALA A 67 19.76 -28.96 -11.97
N LEU A 68 18.50 -28.77 -11.59
CA LEU A 68 17.97 -27.44 -11.25
C LEU A 68 18.75 -26.82 -10.07
N MET A 69 19.03 -27.58 -9.00
CA MET A 69 19.79 -27.06 -7.86
C MET A 69 21.21 -26.66 -8.26
N ALA A 70 21.90 -27.46 -9.08
CA ALA A 70 23.23 -27.11 -9.58
C ALA A 70 23.20 -25.83 -10.45
N HIS A 71 22.17 -25.67 -11.28
CA HIS A 71 21.97 -24.45 -12.06
C HIS A 71 21.72 -23.22 -11.15
N LEU A 72 20.86 -23.36 -10.14
CA LEU A 72 20.56 -22.27 -9.20
C LEU A 72 21.76 -21.90 -8.33
N ASP A 73 22.58 -22.86 -7.90
CA ASP A 73 23.84 -22.62 -7.20
C ASP A 73 24.79 -21.77 -8.09
N ALA A 74 24.98 -22.18 -9.35
CA ALA A 74 25.84 -21.45 -10.28
C ALA A 74 25.31 -20.04 -10.60
N TRP A 75 24.00 -19.90 -10.82
CA TRP A 75 23.37 -18.60 -11.06
C TRP A 75 23.52 -17.67 -9.85
N TRP A 76 23.34 -18.20 -8.65
CA TRP A 76 23.52 -17.43 -7.43
C TRP A 76 24.93 -16.86 -7.34
N ASP A 77 25.95 -17.71 -7.52
CA ASP A 77 27.34 -17.31 -7.41
C ASP A 77 27.72 -16.27 -8.47
N ASP A 78 27.32 -16.47 -9.73
CA ASP A 78 27.67 -15.58 -10.85
C ASP A 78 26.90 -14.25 -10.82
N ARG A 79 25.59 -14.27 -10.52
CA ARG A 79 24.70 -13.13 -10.79
C ARG A 79 24.12 -12.44 -9.56
N LEU A 80 24.08 -13.08 -8.40
CA LEU A 80 23.34 -12.55 -7.23
C LEU A 80 24.22 -12.32 -6.00
N SER A 81 25.20 -13.18 -5.76
CA SER A 81 26.05 -13.15 -4.55
C SER A 81 26.76 -11.81 -4.35
N HIS A 82 27.23 -11.20 -5.44
CA HIS A 82 27.98 -9.94 -5.45
C HIS A 82 27.13 -8.70 -5.14
N LEU A 83 25.79 -8.82 -5.16
CA LEU A 83 24.88 -7.72 -4.82
C LEU A 83 24.82 -7.48 -3.29
N ALA A 84 25.29 -8.44 -2.50
CA ALA A 84 25.34 -8.31 -1.04
C ALA A 84 26.26 -7.16 -0.61
N GLY A 85 25.80 -6.35 0.35
CA GLY A 85 26.60 -5.26 0.92
C GLY A 85 26.49 -3.92 0.18
N ALA A 86 25.75 -3.83 -0.92
CA ALA A 86 25.51 -2.56 -1.61
C ALA A 86 24.71 -1.59 -0.71
N VAL A 87 25.24 -0.38 -0.48
CA VAL A 87 24.56 0.71 0.24
C VAL A 87 24.74 2.00 -0.53
N LEU A 88 23.66 2.78 -0.64
CA LEU A 88 23.77 4.19 -1.00
C LEU A 88 22.97 5.00 0.02
N ALA A 89 23.56 6.05 0.57
CA ALA A 89 22.89 6.92 1.54
C ALA A 89 21.72 7.65 0.86
N SER A 90 20.57 7.73 1.53
CA SER A 90 19.47 8.57 1.06
C SER A 90 19.78 10.04 1.34
N SER A 91 19.63 10.91 0.35
CA SER A 91 19.67 12.37 0.54
C SER A 91 18.30 12.97 0.89
N ILE A 92 17.25 12.14 0.98
CA ILE A 92 15.85 12.57 1.10
C ILE A 92 15.22 12.14 2.45
N SER A 93 15.73 11.08 3.06
CA SER A 93 15.17 10.53 4.30
C SER A 93 16.27 10.19 5.29
N ASP A 94 16.11 10.65 6.53
CA ASP A 94 16.98 10.33 7.68
C ASP A 94 16.84 8.87 8.17
N ARG A 95 16.10 8.04 7.43
CA ARG A 95 15.93 6.63 7.75
C ARG A 95 17.25 5.90 7.52
N GLU A 96 17.66 5.12 8.53
CA GLU A 96 18.78 4.18 8.44
C GLU A 96 18.61 3.27 7.21
N GLN A 97 19.60 3.31 6.31
CA GLN A 97 19.65 2.45 5.14
C GLN A 97 20.43 1.20 5.50
N HIS A 98 19.84 0.04 5.24
CA HIS A 98 20.52 -1.24 5.41
C HIS A 98 21.17 -1.68 4.09
N PRO A 99 22.32 -2.39 4.15
CA PRO A 99 22.90 -3.01 2.96
C PRO A 99 21.95 -4.03 2.36
N THR A 100 21.89 -4.05 1.04
CA THR A 100 21.22 -5.10 0.28
C THR A 100 21.74 -6.47 0.72
N SER A 101 20.84 -7.38 1.06
CA SER A 101 21.15 -8.72 1.56
C SER A 101 20.32 -9.75 0.78
N PRO A 102 20.68 -10.02 -0.48
CA PRO A 102 19.91 -10.91 -1.35
C PRO A 102 19.63 -12.23 -0.67
N GLY A 103 18.48 -12.81 -0.97
CA GLY A 103 18.14 -14.14 -0.51
C GLY A 103 17.28 -14.89 -1.50
N MET A 104 17.66 -16.13 -1.76
CA MET A 104 16.94 -17.05 -2.63
C MET A 104 16.59 -18.30 -1.83
N VAL A 105 15.42 -18.88 -2.09
CA VAL A 105 14.97 -20.11 -1.43
C VAL A 105 14.31 -21.06 -2.41
N TRP A 106 14.53 -22.35 -2.22
CA TRP A 106 13.85 -23.42 -2.91
C TRP A 106 13.13 -24.31 -1.91
N PHE A 107 11.85 -24.55 -2.19
CA PHE A 107 10.97 -25.42 -1.42
C PHE A 107 10.37 -26.49 -2.32
N SER A 108 10.79 -27.75 -2.16
CA SER A 108 10.17 -28.89 -2.86
C SER A 108 8.73 -29.12 -2.37
N THR A 109 8.39 -28.62 -1.18
CA THR A 109 7.02 -28.55 -0.64
C THR A 109 6.75 -27.16 -0.11
N LYS A 110 5.62 -26.57 -0.52
CA LYS A 110 5.25 -25.20 -0.17
C LYS A 110 5.14 -25.04 1.37
N PRO A 111 5.78 -24.01 1.97
CA PRO A 111 5.66 -23.69 3.39
C PRO A 111 4.25 -23.18 3.76
N SER A 112 3.95 -23.19 5.06
CA SER A 112 2.67 -22.73 5.62
C SER A 112 2.35 -21.27 5.25
N GLU A 113 1.09 -21.01 4.91
CA GLU A 113 0.60 -19.63 4.65
C GLU A 113 0.69 -18.72 5.89
N GLU A 114 0.78 -19.29 7.10
CA GLU A 114 0.97 -18.53 8.35
C GLU A 114 2.19 -17.61 8.30
N LEU A 115 3.26 -18.05 7.63
CA LEU A 115 4.46 -17.21 7.47
C LEU A 115 4.17 -15.97 6.63
N TYR A 116 3.38 -16.10 5.55
CA TYR A 116 2.97 -14.95 4.75
C TYR A 116 2.12 -13.98 5.58
N TRP A 117 1.14 -14.50 6.32
CA TRP A 117 0.25 -13.67 7.13
C TRP A 117 0.99 -12.89 8.23
N ARG A 118 2.04 -13.48 8.82
CA ARG A 118 2.96 -12.76 9.70
C ARG A 118 3.77 -11.72 8.92
N ALA A 119 4.45 -12.13 7.85
CA ALA A 119 5.35 -11.25 7.09
C ALA A 119 4.67 -10.05 6.41
N VAL A 120 3.35 -10.09 6.19
CA VAL A 120 2.58 -8.96 5.65
C VAL A 120 2.07 -8.00 6.74
N LYS A 121 2.10 -8.41 8.02
CA LYS A 121 1.54 -7.65 9.17
C LYS A 121 2.55 -7.25 10.25
N GLU A 122 3.69 -7.92 10.34
CA GLU A 122 4.70 -7.71 11.37
C GLU A 122 6.13 -8.03 10.89
N GLU A 123 7.13 -7.71 11.73
CA GLU A 123 8.53 -8.05 11.48
C GLU A 123 8.78 -9.55 11.73
N VAL A 124 9.29 -10.25 10.72
CA VAL A 124 9.69 -11.66 10.81
C VAL A 124 11.21 -11.75 10.87
N ARG A 125 11.73 -12.64 11.73
CA ARG A 125 13.18 -12.85 11.88
C ARG A 125 13.64 -14.01 11.01
N LEU A 126 14.90 -13.95 10.57
CA LEU A 126 15.51 -15.00 9.75
C LEU A 126 15.50 -16.38 10.44
N ASN A 127 15.63 -16.40 11.77
CA ASN A 127 15.62 -17.64 12.56
C ASN A 127 14.21 -18.24 12.73
N ASP A 128 13.16 -17.51 12.38
CA ASP A 128 11.78 -17.98 12.47
C ASP A 128 11.32 -18.65 11.17
N LEU A 129 12.18 -18.70 10.14
CA LEU A 129 11.83 -19.27 8.84
C LEU A 129 11.77 -20.79 8.91
N PRO A 130 10.83 -21.42 8.18
CA PRO A 130 10.85 -22.86 7.99
C PRO A 130 12.12 -23.29 7.25
N GLU A 131 12.52 -24.54 7.45
CA GLU A 131 13.65 -25.12 6.72
C GLU A 131 13.31 -25.24 5.23
N ALA A 132 14.07 -24.54 4.39
CA ALA A 132 14.00 -24.66 2.95
C ALA A 132 14.81 -25.87 2.49
N THR A 133 14.35 -26.56 1.43
CA THR A 133 15.14 -27.64 0.79
C THR A 133 16.53 -27.12 0.39
N ARG A 134 16.59 -25.90 -0.13
CA ARG A 134 17.84 -25.18 -0.43
C ARG A 134 17.62 -23.70 -0.22
N HIS A 135 18.65 -23.00 0.24
CA HIS A 135 18.61 -21.55 0.42
C HIS A 135 19.97 -20.92 0.18
N TRP A 136 19.96 -19.65 -0.18
CA TRP A 136 21.15 -18.86 -0.45
C TRP A 136 21.02 -17.47 0.17
N GLY A 137 22.16 -16.87 0.49
CA GLY A 137 22.23 -15.49 0.95
C GLY A 137 21.70 -15.25 2.36
N GLY A 138 21.21 -14.03 2.58
CA GLY A 138 20.93 -13.46 3.89
C GLY A 138 19.46 -13.12 4.12
N HIS A 139 19.18 -11.85 4.40
CA HIS A 139 17.87 -11.42 4.91
C HIS A 139 16.75 -11.48 3.86
N GLY A 140 17.07 -11.38 2.56
CA GLY A 140 16.10 -11.59 1.48
C GLY A 140 15.40 -12.95 1.54
N ARG A 141 15.96 -13.93 2.28
CA ARG A 141 15.27 -15.21 2.53
C ARG A 141 13.93 -15.03 3.23
N ILE A 142 13.77 -13.99 4.06
CA ILE A 142 12.50 -13.69 4.73
C ILE A 142 11.42 -13.41 3.69
N GLY A 143 11.67 -12.45 2.80
CA GLY A 143 10.69 -12.11 1.78
C GLY A 143 10.53 -13.17 0.70
N ALA A 144 11.62 -13.80 0.28
CA ALA A 144 11.58 -14.92 -0.66
C ALA A 144 10.69 -16.06 -0.13
N THR A 145 10.82 -16.42 1.15
CA THR A 145 9.99 -17.45 1.78
C THR A 145 8.54 -16.99 1.93
N ALA A 146 8.30 -15.73 2.31
CA ALA A 146 6.95 -15.17 2.41
C ALA A 146 6.24 -15.12 1.05
N ALA A 147 6.96 -14.80 -0.03
CA ALA A 147 6.42 -14.81 -1.39
C ALA A 147 6.02 -16.22 -1.82
N VAL A 148 6.85 -17.22 -1.49
CA VAL A 148 6.55 -18.63 -1.72
C VAL A 148 5.34 -19.09 -0.88
N ALA A 149 5.24 -18.68 0.39
CA ALA A 149 4.14 -19.03 1.30
C ALA A 149 2.79 -18.41 0.89
N TRP A 150 2.78 -17.33 0.09
CA TRP A 150 1.58 -16.58 -0.23
C TRP A 150 0.46 -17.46 -0.84
N PRO A 151 -0.77 -17.47 -0.28
CA PRO A 151 -1.85 -18.32 -0.76
C PRO A 151 -2.55 -17.79 -2.01
N GLY A 152 -2.41 -16.50 -2.36
CA GLY A 152 -2.97 -15.96 -3.60
C GLY A 152 -4.51 -15.84 -3.63
N ARG A 153 -5.17 -15.76 -2.46
CA ARG A 153 -6.64 -15.76 -2.34
C ARG A 153 -7.29 -14.53 -2.97
N THR A 154 -6.80 -13.34 -2.64
CA THR A 154 -7.21 -12.08 -3.25
C THR A 154 -6.00 -11.50 -3.97
N CYS A 155 -6.10 -11.38 -5.29
CA CYS A 155 -4.98 -10.96 -6.11
C CYS A 155 -5.39 -9.94 -7.17
N THR A 156 -4.38 -9.19 -7.59
CA THR A 156 -4.39 -8.40 -8.82
C THR A 156 -3.19 -8.83 -9.67
N TRP A 157 -3.00 -8.21 -10.82
CA TRP A 157 -1.87 -8.47 -11.70
C TRP A 157 -1.11 -7.18 -11.94
N GLU A 158 0.22 -7.25 -12.02
CA GLU A 158 1.10 -6.13 -12.38
C GLU A 158 1.97 -6.56 -13.56
N ALA A 159 1.72 -5.99 -14.74
CA ALA A 159 2.61 -6.12 -15.89
C ALA A 159 3.74 -5.12 -15.76
N ILE A 160 4.99 -5.60 -15.81
CA ILE A 160 6.18 -4.78 -15.66
C ILE A 160 7.01 -4.90 -16.94
N ALA A 161 7.32 -3.75 -17.53
CA ALA A 161 8.30 -3.63 -18.62
C ALA A 161 9.61 -3.06 -18.06
N TRP A 162 10.74 -3.53 -18.58
CA TRP A 162 12.06 -3.01 -18.21
C TRP A 162 12.75 -2.36 -19.40
N ARG A 163 13.40 -1.22 -19.19
CA ARG A 163 14.21 -0.55 -20.21
C ARG A 163 15.64 -1.05 -20.19
N SER A 164 16.38 -0.75 -21.25
CA SER A 164 17.80 -1.09 -21.36
C SER A 164 18.63 -0.46 -20.24
N GLU A 165 19.68 -1.15 -19.78
CA GLU A 165 20.67 -0.61 -18.84
C GLU A 165 21.41 0.62 -19.40
N SER A 166 21.52 0.70 -20.73
CA SER A 166 22.10 1.86 -21.42
C SER A 166 21.19 3.08 -21.43
N ALA A 167 19.90 2.94 -21.09
CA ALA A 167 18.95 4.05 -21.10
C ALA A 167 19.29 5.06 -20.00
N ARG A 168 19.48 6.32 -20.40
CA ARG A 168 19.79 7.46 -19.52
C ARG A 168 18.65 8.45 -19.51
N GLY A 169 18.53 9.21 -18.41
CA GLY A 169 17.53 10.26 -18.29
C GLY A 169 16.12 9.74 -17.96
N PRO A 170 15.10 10.62 -18.08
CA PRO A 170 13.70 10.29 -17.81
C PRO A 170 13.19 9.11 -18.64
N ARG A 171 12.12 8.47 -18.16
CA ARG A 171 11.43 7.44 -18.93
C ARG A 171 10.57 8.10 -20.00
N LEU A 172 10.61 7.58 -21.22
CA LEU A 172 9.76 8.03 -22.31
C LEU A 172 8.59 7.06 -22.44
N ILE A 173 7.39 7.57 -22.18
CA ILE A 173 6.14 6.81 -22.25
C ILE A 173 5.16 7.68 -23.02
N ASP A 174 4.51 7.09 -24.02
CA ASP A 174 3.50 7.77 -24.82
C ASP A 174 2.32 8.20 -23.93
N SER A 175 2.09 9.51 -23.85
CA SER A 175 1.07 10.06 -22.97
C SER A 175 -0.36 9.79 -23.47
N GLU A 176 -0.57 9.67 -24.77
CA GLU A 176 -1.89 9.43 -25.35
C GLU A 176 -2.27 7.96 -25.18
N ALA A 177 -1.35 7.04 -25.50
CA ALA A 177 -1.53 5.62 -25.24
C ALA A 177 -1.74 5.35 -23.74
N LEU A 178 -0.99 6.04 -22.87
CA LEU A 178 -1.17 5.92 -21.43
C LEU A 178 -2.57 6.36 -20.97
N LEU A 179 -3.17 7.41 -21.57
CA LEU A 179 -4.53 7.82 -21.25
C LEU A 179 -5.56 6.76 -21.64
N VAL A 180 -5.37 6.11 -22.80
CA VAL A 180 -6.24 5.03 -23.25
C VAL A 180 -6.13 3.80 -22.34
N VAL A 181 -4.90 3.42 -21.99
CA VAL A 181 -4.64 2.31 -21.07
C VAL A 181 -5.24 2.58 -19.68
N ASP A 182 -5.09 3.78 -19.14
CA ASP A 182 -5.64 4.15 -17.82
C ASP A 182 -7.17 4.16 -17.81
N ALA A 183 -7.81 4.47 -18.95
CA ALA A 183 -9.26 4.42 -19.11
C ALA A 183 -9.81 3.00 -19.39
N THR A 184 -8.94 2.01 -19.58
CA THR A 184 -9.35 0.63 -19.90
C THR A 184 -9.97 -0.04 -18.68
N GLU A 185 -11.15 -0.64 -18.87
CA GLU A 185 -11.82 -1.37 -17.80
C GLU A 185 -10.92 -2.47 -17.23
N GLY A 186 -10.83 -2.51 -15.89
CA GLY A 186 -10.01 -3.47 -15.19
C GLY A 186 -8.55 -3.03 -15.00
N VAL A 187 -8.06 -1.98 -15.65
CA VAL A 187 -6.80 -1.31 -15.30
C VAL A 187 -7.02 -0.48 -14.04
N VAL A 188 -6.09 -0.58 -13.09
CA VAL A 188 -6.24 -0.02 -11.75
C VAL A 188 -4.94 0.64 -11.30
N PHE A 189 -5.00 1.74 -10.55
CA PHE A 189 -3.81 2.39 -9.97
C PHE A 189 -2.70 2.81 -10.95
N SER A 190 -2.98 2.91 -12.25
CA SER A 190 -1.98 3.28 -13.26
C SER A 190 -1.69 4.79 -13.24
N ARG A 191 -2.64 5.66 -12.86
CA ARG A 191 -2.39 7.10 -12.82
C ARG A 191 -2.93 7.81 -11.58
N ASP A 192 -2.23 8.87 -11.17
CA ASP A 192 -2.83 9.95 -10.37
C ASP A 192 -3.42 10.98 -11.35
N PRO A 193 -4.75 11.15 -11.40
CA PRO A 193 -5.39 12.15 -12.25
C PRO A 193 -4.86 13.58 -12.01
N ARG A 194 -4.30 13.87 -10.83
CA ARG A 194 -3.87 15.22 -10.42
C ARG A 194 -2.40 15.54 -10.76
N LYS A 195 -1.54 14.53 -10.93
CA LYS A 195 -0.07 14.71 -11.09
C LYS A 195 0.49 14.22 -12.42
N GLY A 196 -0.35 13.77 -13.34
CA GLY A 196 -0.01 13.64 -14.76
C GLY A 196 0.80 12.42 -15.18
N THR A 197 1.75 11.92 -14.38
CA THR A 197 2.65 10.82 -14.81
C THR A 197 3.19 9.94 -13.67
N GLY A 198 2.86 10.22 -12.42
CA GLY A 198 3.65 9.76 -11.27
C GLY A 198 3.51 8.30 -10.80
N LEU A 199 2.61 7.48 -11.38
CA LEU A 199 2.30 6.14 -10.84
C LEU A 199 2.79 4.95 -11.69
N VAL A 200 2.73 5.01 -13.03
CA VAL A 200 3.20 3.88 -13.87
C VAL A 200 4.73 3.77 -13.88
N ALA A 201 5.44 4.89 -13.91
CA ALA A 201 6.89 4.95 -14.05
C ALA A 201 7.58 5.27 -12.72
N PRO A 202 8.45 4.40 -12.18
CA PRO A 202 9.21 4.75 -10.99
C PRO A 202 10.20 5.88 -11.29
N ARG A 203 10.47 6.72 -10.29
CA ARG A 203 11.54 7.72 -10.35
C ARG A 203 12.89 7.09 -9.96
N GLY A 204 13.97 7.55 -10.58
CA GLY A 204 15.34 7.16 -10.23
C GLY A 204 15.94 6.08 -11.13
N LEU A 205 16.98 5.41 -10.62
CA LEU A 205 17.88 4.50 -11.36
C LEU A 205 17.34 3.08 -11.56
N SER A 206 16.10 2.79 -11.15
CA SER A 206 15.49 1.48 -11.36
C SER A 206 15.45 1.13 -12.86
N PRO A 207 15.62 -0.15 -13.25
CA PRO A 207 15.47 -0.59 -14.64
C PRO A 207 14.00 -0.70 -15.11
N VAL A 208 13.02 -0.62 -14.21
CA VAL A 208 11.59 -0.70 -14.57
C VAL A 208 11.24 0.49 -15.47
N LEU A 209 10.83 0.24 -16.71
CA LEU A 209 10.30 1.27 -17.60
C LEU A 209 8.97 1.76 -17.05
N PHE A 210 8.02 0.85 -16.88
CA PHE A 210 6.71 1.14 -16.34
C PHE A 210 6.07 -0.13 -15.73
N GLY A 211 5.09 0.03 -14.84
CA GLY A 211 4.26 -1.04 -14.30
C GLY A 211 2.77 -0.73 -14.41
N ILE A 212 1.99 -1.62 -15.01
CA ILE A 212 0.52 -1.49 -15.17
C ILE A 212 -0.15 -2.50 -14.26
N ARG A 213 -1.03 -2.04 -13.37
CA ARG A 213 -1.83 -2.94 -12.54
C ARG A 213 -3.21 -3.15 -13.13
N ALA A 214 -3.71 -4.37 -13.01
CA ALA A 214 -5.03 -4.74 -13.48
C ALA A 214 -5.69 -5.78 -12.56
N THR A 215 -7.00 -5.93 -12.73
CA THR A 215 -7.85 -6.92 -12.05
C THR A 215 -7.80 -8.31 -12.70
N SER A 216 -7.14 -8.47 -13.84
CA SER A 216 -6.91 -9.77 -14.49
C SER A 216 -5.56 -9.83 -15.21
N ASN A 217 -5.05 -11.05 -15.41
CA ASN A 217 -3.80 -11.29 -16.14
C ASN A 217 -3.85 -10.73 -17.57
N THR A 218 -4.92 -11.08 -18.31
CA THR A 218 -5.10 -10.67 -19.71
C THR A 218 -5.15 -9.15 -19.85
N VAL A 219 -5.88 -8.44 -18.99
CA VAL A 219 -5.95 -6.98 -19.04
C VAL A 219 -4.58 -6.36 -18.78
N ALA A 220 -3.82 -6.87 -17.80
CA ALA A 220 -2.46 -6.39 -17.55
C ALA A 220 -1.54 -6.60 -18.76
N ALA A 221 -1.57 -7.79 -19.37
CA ALA A 221 -0.77 -8.14 -20.55
C ALA A 221 -1.10 -7.23 -21.75
N THR A 222 -2.38 -7.18 -22.13
CA THR A 222 -2.81 -6.40 -23.30
C THR A 222 -2.56 -4.90 -23.13
N ALA A 223 -2.76 -4.36 -21.91
CA ALA A 223 -2.45 -2.96 -21.62
C ALA A 223 -0.93 -2.67 -21.71
N CYS A 224 -0.10 -3.61 -21.28
CA CYS A 224 1.36 -3.53 -21.40
C CYS A 224 1.81 -3.53 -22.86
N ASP A 225 1.29 -4.46 -23.66
CA ASP A 225 1.59 -4.55 -25.09
C ASP A 225 1.14 -3.29 -25.84
N ALA A 226 -0.06 -2.77 -25.53
CA ALA A 226 -0.57 -1.55 -26.13
C ALA A 226 0.31 -0.33 -25.84
N LEU A 227 0.82 -0.21 -24.60
CA LEU A 227 1.69 0.91 -24.23
C LEU A 227 3.09 0.78 -24.84
N LEU A 228 3.64 -0.43 -24.94
CA LEU A 228 4.92 -0.69 -25.61
C LEU A 228 4.87 -0.50 -27.12
N ALA A 229 3.73 -0.76 -27.75
CA ALA A 229 3.54 -0.57 -29.19
C ALA A 229 3.41 0.90 -29.60
N ALA A 230 3.21 1.82 -28.66
CA ALA A 230 3.05 3.24 -28.94
C ALA A 230 4.39 3.91 -29.31
N GLU A 231 4.39 4.74 -30.37
CA GLU A 231 5.60 5.37 -30.91
C GLU A 231 6.33 6.25 -29.89
N GLY A 232 5.61 6.89 -28.96
CA GLY A 232 6.18 7.73 -27.90
C GLY A 232 6.80 6.97 -26.72
N THR A 233 6.69 5.63 -26.69
CA THR A 233 7.24 4.79 -25.62
C THR A 233 8.62 4.25 -26.01
N GLU A 234 9.61 4.38 -25.12
CA GLU A 234 10.95 3.84 -25.39
C GLU A 234 10.98 2.29 -25.42
N PRO A 235 11.89 1.67 -26.20
CA PRO A 235 11.99 0.22 -26.28
C PRO A 235 12.27 -0.44 -24.93
N ASN A 236 11.65 -1.60 -24.71
CA ASN A 236 11.94 -2.46 -23.57
C ASN A 236 12.94 -3.57 -23.93
N VAL A 237 13.56 -4.15 -22.90
CA VAL A 237 14.43 -5.34 -23.01
C VAL A 237 13.75 -6.62 -22.49
N GLY A 238 12.48 -6.49 -22.12
CA GLY A 238 11.69 -7.58 -21.57
C GLY A 238 10.44 -7.07 -20.86
N GLN A 239 9.50 -7.97 -20.66
CA GLN A 239 8.29 -7.73 -19.88
C GLN A 239 7.81 -9.02 -19.22
N ALA A 240 7.12 -8.90 -18.09
CA ALA A 240 6.43 -10.02 -17.46
C ALA A 240 5.19 -9.55 -16.71
N VAL A 241 4.19 -10.43 -16.61
CA VAL A 241 2.98 -10.22 -15.82
C VAL A 241 3.08 -11.01 -14.54
N PHE A 242 3.05 -10.32 -13.40
CA PHE A 242 3.10 -10.94 -12.09
C PHE A 242 1.70 -11.00 -11.49
N ARG A 243 1.35 -12.13 -10.86
CA ARG A 243 0.22 -12.17 -9.93
C ARG A 243 0.64 -11.60 -8.59
N THR A 244 -0.16 -10.71 -8.01
CA THR A 244 0.26 -9.90 -6.87
C THR A 244 -0.77 -9.84 -5.77
N ASN A 245 -0.31 -9.60 -4.54
CA ASN A 245 -1.18 -9.26 -3.40
C ASN A 245 -1.47 -7.76 -3.31
N GLN A 246 -1.14 -6.96 -4.33
CA GLN A 246 -1.45 -5.54 -4.32
C GLN A 246 -2.96 -5.35 -4.34
N ALA A 247 -3.43 -4.32 -3.62
CA ALA A 247 -4.84 -4.04 -3.41
C ALA A 247 -5.66 -5.21 -2.79
N SER A 248 -5.00 -6.13 -2.08
CA SER A 248 -5.66 -7.21 -1.34
C SER A 248 -6.28 -6.74 -0.02
N GLY A 249 -5.63 -5.79 0.67
CA GLY A 249 -5.93 -5.45 2.05
C GLY A 249 -5.37 -6.45 3.08
N ASP A 250 -4.53 -7.41 2.65
CA ASP A 250 -4.01 -8.50 3.50
C ASP A 250 -3.25 -8.01 4.75
N HIS A 251 -2.73 -6.78 4.74
CA HIS A 251 -2.03 -6.16 5.87
C HIS A 251 -2.95 -5.53 6.91
N LEU A 252 -4.24 -5.36 6.61
CA LEU A 252 -5.19 -4.72 7.51
C LEU A 252 -5.88 -5.75 8.39
N ASP A 253 -5.95 -5.45 9.68
CA ASP A 253 -6.81 -6.16 10.62
C ASP A 253 -8.23 -5.56 10.63
N ALA A 254 -9.10 -6.18 11.43
CA ALA A 254 -10.45 -5.67 11.64
C ALA A 254 -10.43 -4.21 12.15
N PRO A 255 -11.44 -3.39 11.78
CA PRO A 255 -11.55 -2.02 12.28
C PRO A 255 -11.49 -1.93 13.81
N LEU A 256 -10.65 -1.02 14.30
CA LEU A 256 -10.68 -0.62 15.71
C LEU A 256 -11.75 0.45 15.92
N ARG A 257 -12.58 0.25 16.93
CA ARG A 257 -13.55 1.24 17.40
C ARG A 257 -12.93 2.03 18.54
N LEU A 258 -12.69 3.32 18.35
CA LEU A 258 -11.94 4.17 19.26
C LEU A 258 -12.71 5.46 19.59
N CYS A 259 -12.69 5.86 20.86
CA CYS A 259 -13.22 7.12 21.34
C CYS A 259 -12.12 8.19 21.31
N VAL A 260 -12.42 9.35 20.73
CA VAL A 260 -11.48 10.47 20.64
C VAL A 260 -11.37 11.17 21.99
N GLU A 261 -10.15 11.32 22.49
CA GLU A 261 -9.85 12.09 23.70
C GLU A 261 -9.40 13.52 23.36
N SER A 262 -8.54 13.67 22.36
CA SER A 262 -8.06 14.95 21.87
C SER A 262 -7.54 14.86 20.44
N VAL A 263 -7.48 16.01 19.75
CA VAL A 263 -6.93 16.12 18.40
C VAL A 263 -5.89 17.23 18.36
N GLU A 264 -4.66 16.85 18.04
CA GLU A 264 -3.53 17.75 17.84
C GLU A 264 -3.23 17.88 16.35
N ILE A 265 -3.13 19.12 15.85
CA ILE A 265 -2.82 19.38 14.44
C ILE A 265 -1.46 20.05 14.37
N HIS A 266 -0.53 19.43 13.64
CA HIS A 266 0.78 20.02 13.42
C HIS A 266 0.62 21.39 12.72
N PRO A 267 1.17 22.49 13.27
CA PRO A 267 0.84 23.85 12.84
C PRO A 267 1.19 24.11 11.37
N GLN A 268 2.33 23.59 10.91
CA GLN A 268 2.81 23.77 9.52
C GLN A 268 2.37 22.63 8.58
N ARG A 269 2.75 21.38 8.90
CA ARG A 269 2.49 20.20 8.05
C ARG A 269 1.03 19.76 7.99
N LYS A 270 0.19 20.20 8.93
CA LYS A 270 -1.24 19.83 9.05
C LYS A 270 -1.52 18.33 9.21
N HIS A 271 -0.52 17.54 9.60
CA HIS A 271 -0.75 16.18 10.09
C HIS A 271 -1.61 16.24 11.37
N ALA A 272 -2.52 15.29 11.52
CA ALA A 272 -3.34 15.15 12.72
C ALA A 272 -2.85 13.98 13.56
N ARG A 273 -2.72 14.20 14.86
CA ARG A 273 -2.54 13.17 15.88
C ARG A 273 -3.77 13.17 16.76
N ILE A 274 -4.42 12.02 16.89
CA ILE A 274 -5.63 11.86 17.68
C ILE A 274 -5.28 10.97 18.87
N GLN A 275 -5.43 11.49 20.08
CA GLN A 275 -5.39 10.66 21.28
C GLN A 275 -6.73 9.94 21.43
N THR A 276 -6.70 8.67 21.78
CA THR A 276 -7.89 7.83 21.91
C THR A 276 -7.84 7.01 23.19
N ASP A 277 -8.95 6.35 23.52
CA ASP A 277 -9.04 5.32 24.57
C ASP A 277 -8.26 4.02 24.24
N GLY A 278 -7.58 3.97 23.10
CA GLY A 278 -6.66 2.92 22.69
C GLY A 278 -5.38 3.50 22.06
N PRO A 279 -4.86 2.94 20.95
CA PRO A 279 -3.67 3.48 20.32
C PRO A 279 -3.91 4.90 19.75
N PRO A 280 -2.95 5.83 19.86
CA PRO A 280 -3.06 7.12 19.21
C PRO A 280 -3.07 6.94 17.69
N ILE A 281 -3.90 7.72 17.01
CA ILE A 281 -4.04 7.67 15.55
C ILE A 281 -3.19 8.79 14.92
N LEU A 282 -2.40 8.43 13.91
CA LEU A 282 -1.68 9.36 13.05
C LEU A 282 -2.34 9.42 11.67
N SER A 283 -2.61 10.64 11.21
CA SER A 283 -3.14 10.91 9.88
C SER A 283 -2.33 12.01 9.19
N TYR A 284 -1.57 11.61 8.18
CA TYR A 284 -0.73 12.51 7.36
C TYR A 284 -1.57 13.32 6.37
N VAL A 285 -1.07 14.48 5.94
CA VAL A 285 -1.86 15.42 5.10
C VAL A 285 -2.16 14.83 3.73
N GLU A 286 -1.25 13.99 3.24
CA GLU A 286 -1.32 13.19 2.02
C GLU A 286 -2.49 12.22 2.05
N GLY A 287 -2.95 11.81 3.23
CA GLY A 287 -4.14 10.97 3.43
C GLY A 287 -5.45 11.65 3.00
N GLY A 288 -5.43 12.94 2.65
CA GLY A 288 -6.54 13.63 1.98
C GLY A 288 -7.86 13.52 2.75
N PRO A 289 -8.89 12.81 2.25
CA PRO A 289 -10.14 12.58 2.96
C PRO A 289 -9.96 12.08 4.41
N VAL A 290 -9.05 11.15 4.65
CA VAL A 290 -8.76 10.62 6.01
C VAL A 290 -8.28 11.74 6.93
N ASN A 291 -7.34 12.57 6.49
CA ASN A 291 -6.83 13.68 7.28
C ASN A 291 -7.85 14.80 7.48
N ARG A 292 -8.70 15.07 6.48
CA ARG A 292 -9.81 16.02 6.62
C ARG A 292 -10.81 15.57 7.67
N LEU A 293 -11.14 14.27 7.72
CA LEU A 293 -11.97 13.71 8.77
C LEU A 293 -11.26 13.79 10.13
N ALA A 294 -10.01 13.35 10.21
CA ALA A 294 -9.22 13.37 11.45
C ALA A 294 -9.15 14.78 12.08
N ARG A 295 -8.95 15.82 11.28
CA ARG A 295 -8.89 17.22 11.73
C ARG A 295 -10.26 17.80 12.11
N TRP A 296 -11.34 17.19 11.65
CA TRP A 296 -12.69 17.58 12.01
C TRP A 296 -13.10 17.01 13.37
N LEU A 297 -12.56 15.86 13.79
CA LEU A 297 -12.95 15.19 15.05
C LEU A 297 -12.74 16.07 16.30
N GLN A 298 -13.52 15.78 17.33
CA GLN A 298 -13.45 16.37 18.66
C GLN A 298 -13.50 15.32 19.76
N PRO A 299 -13.11 15.69 20.99
CA PRO A 299 -13.28 14.81 22.15
C PRO A 299 -14.70 14.24 22.23
N LYS A 300 -14.80 12.95 22.55
CA LYS A 300 -16.01 12.11 22.64
C LYS A 300 -16.62 11.67 21.30
N ASP A 301 -16.07 12.07 20.16
CA ASP A 301 -16.45 11.44 18.89
C ASP A 301 -15.95 9.98 18.88
N VAL A 302 -16.70 9.08 18.23
CA VAL A 302 -16.30 7.68 18.06
C VAL A 302 -16.00 7.41 16.60
N VAL A 303 -14.87 6.77 16.34
CA VAL A 303 -14.43 6.40 15.00
C VAL A 303 -14.20 4.90 14.86
N LEU A 304 -14.45 4.39 13.67
CA LEU A 304 -13.89 3.12 13.21
C LEU A 304 -12.67 3.44 12.36
N VAL A 305 -11.54 2.79 12.64
CA VAL A 305 -10.28 3.04 11.93
C VAL A 305 -9.59 1.72 11.58
N GLN A 306 -9.06 1.63 10.37
CA GLN A 306 -8.13 0.58 9.94
C GLN A 306 -6.80 1.22 9.54
N GLY A 307 -5.72 0.54 9.86
CA GLY A 307 -4.38 1.04 9.60
C GLY A 307 -3.32 0.08 10.12
N LEU A 308 -2.09 0.57 10.17
CA LEU A 308 -0.94 -0.18 10.67
C LEU A 308 -0.41 0.46 11.94
N ILE A 309 -0.14 -0.35 12.96
CA ILE A 309 0.53 0.10 14.18
C ILE A 309 2.04 0.06 13.95
N ASP A 310 2.73 1.16 14.24
CA ASP A 310 4.18 1.25 14.16
C ASP A 310 4.87 0.77 15.46
N ASP A 311 6.20 0.72 15.45
CA ASP A 311 7.02 0.32 16.60
C ASP A 311 6.79 1.22 17.85
N ASN A 312 6.21 2.42 17.70
CA ASN A 312 5.88 3.32 18.79
C ASN A 312 4.44 3.14 19.30
N GLY A 313 3.70 2.14 18.80
CA GLY A 313 2.32 1.88 19.16
C GLY A 313 1.32 2.86 18.54
N CYS A 314 1.74 3.67 17.56
CA CYS A 314 0.85 4.62 16.88
C CYS A 314 0.17 3.98 15.67
N LEU A 315 -1.14 4.15 15.53
CA LEU A 315 -1.91 3.64 14.39
C LEU A 315 -1.88 4.63 13.22
N HIS A 316 -1.27 4.24 12.11
CA HIS A 316 -1.24 5.01 10.86
C HIS A 316 -2.51 4.73 10.07
N ALA A 317 -3.47 5.66 10.10
CA ALA A 317 -4.79 5.45 9.51
C ALA A 317 -4.74 5.32 7.98
N GLU A 318 -5.25 4.20 7.47
CA GLU A 318 -5.48 3.97 6.04
C GLU A 318 -6.96 4.07 5.66
N ARG A 319 -7.87 3.77 6.59
CA ARG A 319 -9.31 3.96 6.41
C ARG A 319 -9.90 4.47 7.72
N MET A 320 -10.87 5.37 7.62
CA MET A 320 -11.55 5.91 8.81
C MET A 320 -13.01 6.19 8.51
N MET A 321 -13.86 5.99 9.49
CA MET A 321 -15.26 6.41 9.47
C MET A 321 -15.60 6.97 10.83
N VAL A 322 -16.37 8.06 10.88
CA VAL A 322 -16.97 8.51 12.12
C VAL A 322 -18.26 7.75 12.35
N GLU A 323 -18.37 7.06 13.48
CA GLU A 323 -19.54 6.27 13.86
C GLU A 323 -20.54 7.14 14.62
N SER A 324 -20.05 7.96 15.55
CA SER A 324 -20.90 8.90 16.29
C SER A 324 -20.13 10.18 16.63
N TRP A 325 -20.85 11.30 16.73
CA TRP A 325 -20.27 12.60 17.04
C TRP A 325 -21.24 13.45 17.84
N SER A 326 -20.68 14.36 18.64
CA SER A 326 -21.47 15.28 19.46
C SER A 326 -21.66 16.64 18.78
N SER A 327 -22.69 17.38 19.19
CA SER A 327 -22.92 18.74 18.72
C SER A 327 -21.85 19.70 19.26
N ARG A 328 -21.20 20.40 18.33
CA ARG A 328 -20.03 21.25 18.58
C ARG A 328 -20.39 22.69 18.93
N VAL A 329 -21.54 23.12 18.45
CA VAL A 329 -22.07 24.47 18.63
C VAL A 329 -23.39 24.34 19.36
N HIS A 330 -23.60 25.22 20.33
CA HIS A 330 -24.89 25.39 20.95
C HIS A 330 -25.43 26.75 20.58
N GLU A 331 -26.74 26.82 20.34
CA GLU A 331 -27.42 28.06 20.04
C GLU A 331 -28.61 28.29 20.97
N ARG A 332 -29.14 29.51 20.96
CA ARG A 332 -30.41 29.76 21.63
C ARG A 332 -31.53 29.05 20.87
N PRO A 333 -32.48 28.42 21.59
CA PRO A 333 -33.64 27.82 20.94
C PRO A 333 -34.42 28.87 20.13
N SER A 334 -35.11 28.41 19.10
CA SER A 334 -36.04 29.25 18.34
C SER A 334 -37.40 29.30 19.05
N CYS A 335 -38.10 30.43 18.94
CA CYS A 335 -39.47 30.57 19.44
C CYS A 335 -40.40 29.59 18.69
N PRO A 336 -41.20 28.76 19.38
CA PRO A 336 -42.07 27.77 18.72
C PRO A 336 -43.19 28.42 17.88
N ALA A 337 -43.58 29.67 18.19
CA ALA A 337 -44.65 30.38 17.48
C ALA A 337 -44.18 31.11 16.20
N CYS A 338 -42.97 31.69 16.20
CA CYS A 338 -42.50 32.54 15.09
C CYS A 338 -41.10 32.18 14.56
N ASN A 339 -40.49 31.12 15.07
CA ASN A 339 -39.17 30.60 14.69
C ASN A 339 -37.97 31.58 14.81
N VAL A 340 -38.16 32.72 15.48
CA VAL A 340 -37.06 33.68 15.76
C VAL A 340 -36.24 33.22 16.96
N LYS A 341 -34.91 33.40 16.90
CA LYS A 341 -33.98 33.09 18.00
C LYS A 341 -34.33 33.86 19.28
N LEU A 342 -34.47 33.14 20.39
CA LEU A 342 -34.71 33.74 21.70
C LEU A 342 -33.44 34.47 22.20
N LYS A 343 -33.62 35.56 22.94
CA LYS A 343 -32.52 36.34 23.53
C LYS A 343 -32.50 36.20 25.05
N SER A 344 -31.32 36.19 25.65
CA SER A 344 -31.18 36.22 27.11
C SER A 344 -31.73 37.53 27.66
N MET A 345 -32.44 37.43 28.79
CA MET A 345 -32.91 38.59 29.55
C MET A 345 -31.91 39.05 30.64
N GLY A 346 -30.83 38.31 30.87
CA GLY A 346 -29.89 38.53 31.97
C GLY A 346 -29.76 37.31 32.88
N SER A 347 -28.85 37.38 33.84
CA SER A 347 -28.56 36.28 34.77
C SER A 347 -29.83 35.83 35.51
N ASN A 348 -30.15 34.53 35.45
CA ASN A 348 -31.34 33.90 36.04
C ASN A 348 -32.70 34.47 35.59
N GLN A 349 -32.77 35.19 34.46
CA GLN A 349 -34.03 35.78 33.96
C GLN A 349 -34.64 35.03 32.77
N GLY A 350 -34.01 33.97 32.28
CA GLY A 350 -34.51 33.17 31.16
C GLY A 350 -34.28 33.82 29.80
N LEU A 351 -35.00 33.30 28.80
CA LEU A 351 -34.98 33.79 27.43
C LEU A 351 -36.30 34.46 27.07
N ARG A 352 -36.26 35.39 26.12
CA ARG A 352 -37.44 36.06 25.59
C ARG A 352 -37.42 36.12 24.07
N CYS A 353 -38.56 35.86 23.45
CA CYS A 353 -38.75 36.08 22.04
C CYS A 353 -38.83 37.59 21.74
N PRO A 354 -37.98 38.15 20.87
CA PRO A 354 -38.02 39.58 20.55
C PRO A 354 -39.33 39.99 19.85
N SER A 355 -39.96 39.08 19.12
CA SER A 355 -41.23 39.30 18.40
C SER A 355 -42.45 38.98 19.28
N CYS A 356 -42.63 37.72 19.68
CA CYS A 356 -43.80 37.27 20.45
C CYS A 356 -43.78 37.64 21.93
N LYS A 357 -42.64 38.11 22.46
CA LYS A 357 -42.40 38.41 23.88
C LYS A 357 -42.54 37.24 24.86
N GLU A 358 -42.89 36.05 24.38
CA GLU A 358 -42.96 34.79 25.13
C GLU A 358 -41.64 34.48 25.83
N ARG A 359 -41.73 33.89 27.03
CA ARG A 359 -40.57 33.58 27.88
C ARG A 359 -40.32 32.08 27.96
N SER A 360 -39.07 31.71 28.12
CA SER A 360 -38.67 30.31 28.37
C SER A 360 -37.51 30.25 29.34
N GLU A 361 -37.22 29.05 29.84
CA GLU A 361 -36.03 28.78 30.63
C GLU A 361 -34.74 29.12 29.88
N ASP A 362 -33.72 29.52 30.63
CA ASP A 362 -32.38 29.78 30.10
C ASP A 362 -31.73 28.45 29.72
N ARG A 363 -31.75 28.15 28.42
CA ARG A 363 -31.12 26.95 27.88
C ARG A 363 -30.40 27.21 26.57
N TRP A 364 -29.50 26.30 26.29
CA TRP A 364 -28.78 26.19 25.04
C TRP A 364 -29.20 24.89 24.38
N VAL A 365 -29.49 24.93 23.09
CA VAL A 365 -29.80 23.73 22.31
C VAL A 365 -28.62 23.38 21.41
N PRO A 366 -28.28 22.10 21.27
CA PRO A 366 -27.22 21.67 20.36
C PRO A 366 -27.62 21.98 18.90
N VAL A 367 -26.69 22.55 18.13
CA VAL A 367 -26.80 22.68 16.68
C VAL A 367 -26.36 21.36 16.05
N ALA A 368 -27.15 20.83 15.13
CA ALA A 368 -26.77 19.67 14.35
C ALA A 368 -25.48 19.99 13.57
N CYS A 369 -24.43 19.19 13.77
CA CYS A 369 -23.22 19.25 12.97
C CYS A 369 -23.19 17.99 12.09
N THR A 370 -22.76 18.15 10.84
CA THR A 370 -22.59 17.03 9.91
C THR A 370 -21.09 16.82 9.69
N PRO A 371 -20.59 15.57 9.75
CA PRO A 371 -19.21 15.30 9.40
C PRO A 371 -18.94 15.60 7.93
N PRO A 372 -17.68 15.89 7.56
CA PRO A 372 -17.32 16.08 6.17
C PRO A 372 -17.57 14.83 5.32
N PHE A 373 -17.62 13.65 5.96
CA PHE A 373 -17.93 12.37 5.34
C PHE A 373 -18.75 11.52 6.31
N SER A 374 -19.82 10.89 5.84
CA SER A 374 -20.71 10.02 6.63
C SER A 374 -20.46 8.53 6.42
N SER A 375 -19.50 8.17 5.58
CA SER A 375 -19.09 6.80 5.26
C SER A 375 -17.58 6.65 5.41
N TRP A 376 -17.07 5.44 5.18
CA TRP A 376 -15.65 5.18 5.13
C TRP A 376 -14.93 6.10 4.15
N VAL A 377 -13.80 6.65 4.60
CA VAL A 377 -12.87 7.40 3.77
C VAL A 377 -11.53 6.69 3.66
N GLU A 378 -10.90 6.85 2.49
CA GLU A 378 -9.57 6.32 2.18
C GLU A 378 -8.69 7.42 1.52
N PRO A 379 -7.36 7.25 1.51
CA PRO A 379 -6.45 8.15 0.82
C PRO A 379 -6.74 8.25 -0.68
N PRO A 380 -6.36 9.37 -1.32
CA PRO A 380 -6.32 9.44 -2.78
C PRO A 380 -5.37 8.37 -3.34
N ILE A 381 -5.59 7.98 -4.61
CA ILE A 381 -4.88 6.88 -5.28
C ILE A 381 -3.35 7.00 -5.16
N ASP A 382 -2.80 8.22 -5.23
CA ASP A 382 -1.37 8.50 -5.16
C ASP A 382 -0.75 8.38 -3.76
N ALA A 383 -1.59 8.34 -2.73
CA ALA A 383 -1.19 8.22 -1.33
C ALA A 383 -1.57 6.86 -0.71
N ARG A 384 -2.20 5.95 -1.48
CA ARG A 384 -2.49 4.59 -1.04
C ARG A 384 -1.21 3.76 -0.99
N ARG A 385 -1.12 2.84 -0.04
CA ARG A 385 -0.06 1.84 -0.05
C ARG A 385 -0.36 0.80 -1.13
N HIS A 386 0.68 0.08 -1.55
CA HIS A 386 0.53 -0.98 -2.56
C HIS A 386 -0.50 -2.05 -2.17
N LEU A 387 -0.62 -2.37 -0.87
CA LEU A 387 -1.54 -3.39 -0.37
C LEU A 387 -2.96 -2.85 -0.12
N SER A 388 -3.15 -1.52 -0.05
CA SER A 388 -4.44 -0.92 0.30
C SER A 388 -5.49 -1.26 -0.77
N ARG A 389 -6.48 -2.06 -0.38
CA ARG A 389 -7.66 -2.35 -1.21
C ARG A 389 -8.51 -1.10 -1.36
N PRO A 390 -9.07 -0.78 -2.55
CA PRO A 390 -10.04 0.31 -2.70
C PRO A 390 -11.33 0.02 -1.97
N LEU A 391 -11.89 1.01 -1.27
CA LEU A 391 -13.23 0.90 -0.67
C LEU A 391 -14.31 0.55 -1.70
N ALA A 392 -14.19 1.08 -2.92
CA ALA A 392 -15.12 0.79 -4.02
C ALA A 392 -15.19 -0.70 -4.39
N TRP A 393 -14.20 -1.51 -4.01
CA TRP A 393 -14.18 -2.96 -4.27
C TRP A 393 -14.76 -3.78 -3.12
N ASP A 394 -15.07 -3.16 -1.99
CA ASP A 394 -15.66 -3.83 -0.83
C ASP A 394 -17.20 -3.81 -0.91
N GLU A 395 -17.80 -2.84 -1.61
CA GLU A 395 -19.25 -2.75 -1.86
C GLU A 395 -19.75 -3.77 -2.90
N HIS A 396 -18.84 -4.40 -3.65
CA HIS A 396 -19.12 -5.42 -4.67
C HIS A 396 -18.27 -6.67 -4.39
N GLY A 397 -18.37 -7.19 -3.16
CA GLY A 397 -17.66 -8.43 -2.75
C GLY A 397 -17.74 -9.51 -3.84
N PRO A 398 -16.71 -10.37 -3.97
CA PRO A 398 -16.59 -11.28 -5.10
C PRO A 398 -17.84 -12.14 -5.20
N GLY A 399 -18.57 -11.97 -6.32
CA GLY A 399 -19.66 -12.86 -6.71
C GLY A 399 -19.16 -14.23 -7.10
#